data_AF-A0A233RHG2-F1
#
_entry.id   AF-A0A233RHG2-F1
#
_cell.length_a   1.000
_cell.length_b   1.000
_cell.length_c   1.000
_cell.angle_alpha   90.00
_cell.angle_beta   90.00
_cell.angle_gamma   90.00
#
_symmetry.space_group_name_H-M   'P 1'
#
loop_
_entity.id
_entity.type
_entity.pdbx_description
1 polymer ?
#
loop_
_entity_poly.entity_id
_entity_poly.type
_entity_poly.pdbx_seq_one_letter_code
_entity_poly.pdbx_strand_id
1 'polypeptide(L)'
;MVVTEANFDGLVGPTHNYAGLSWGNVASRHHARNSSNPRQAALQGLDKMKALADLGLVQGVLAPQERPDLATLRRLGFGGTDAEVLDKAYREAPALLAACCSASSMWTANAATVSPSADTADGRLHFTPANLINKFHRSLEHEVTGRILRRVFADERYFHHHAALPAHDDLGDEGAANHTRLYDDQGRGLELFVYGRSAHQPDAPAPQRYPARQTLEASRAVARLHGLGEHNTAFIQQNPAVIDRGVFHNDVIAVGNGNVLFYHQQAFLDTQAMQDELIRKLPDAGLHFIEVSDKDVPVADAVKSYLFNTQLVTLAPGHMALIAPTECADTPNVSAYLTRLTTLGTPVQEVRFMDVKQSMQNGGGPACLRLRVAMNEAELAAVNPACLMTDELHGRLSQWVNRHYRDRLSPDDLRDPALLTESRTALDELTRILNLGSVYPFQR
;
A
#
# COMPACT_ATOMS: atom_id res chain seq x y z
N MET A 1 17.29 12.49 17.50
CA MET A 1 16.65 11.25 18.00
C MET A 1 16.70 10.24 16.87
N VAL A 2 16.99 8.97 17.15
CA VAL A 2 16.98 7.93 16.10
C VAL A 2 15.53 7.67 15.72
N VAL A 3 15.20 7.82 14.44
CA VAL A 3 13.89 7.49 13.89
C VAL A 3 13.99 6.11 13.24
N THR A 4 13.12 5.20 13.64
CA THR A 4 13.02 3.85 13.08
C THR A 4 11.80 3.79 12.16
N GLU A 5 12.01 3.39 10.91
CA GLU A 5 10.90 3.05 10.01
C GLU A 5 10.36 1.66 10.37
N ALA A 6 9.11 1.60 10.78
CA ALA A 6 8.36 0.36 10.94
C ALA A 6 7.49 0.11 9.71
N ASN A 7 7.44 -1.13 9.22
CA ASN A 7 6.57 -1.51 8.11
C ASN A 7 5.35 -2.27 8.62
N PHE A 8 4.16 -1.73 8.36
CA PHE A 8 2.87 -2.33 8.72
C PHE A 8 2.24 -2.96 7.49
N ASP A 9 2.36 -4.28 7.40
CA ASP A 9 1.91 -5.05 6.27
C ASP A 9 0.45 -5.47 6.38
N GLY A 10 -0.28 -5.50 5.27
CA GLY A 10 -1.65 -5.99 5.21
C GLY A 10 -1.72 -7.51 5.23
N LEU A 11 -2.36 -8.08 6.23
CA LEU A 11 -2.71 -9.50 6.20
C LEU A 11 -3.79 -9.74 5.14
N VAL A 12 -3.51 -10.63 4.18
CA VAL A 12 -4.44 -10.94 3.09
C VAL A 12 -5.74 -11.51 3.64
N GLY A 13 -6.89 -11.02 3.14
CA GLY A 13 -8.21 -11.42 3.62
C GLY A 13 -8.67 -12.81 3.11
N PRO A 14 -9.62 -13.48 3.82
CA PRO A 14 -10.10 -14.81 3.46
C PRO A 14 -10.74 -14.90 2.07
N THR A 15 -11.22 -13.78 1.53
CA THR A 15 -11.91 -13.68 0.24
C THR A 15 -11.00 -13.27 -0.91
N HIS A 16 -9.68 -13.32 -0.76
CA HIS A 16 -8.74 -13.00 -1.85
C HIS A 16 -9.12 -13.71 -3.15
N ASN A 17 -9.35 -12.94 -4.22
CA ASN A 17 -9.84 -13.44 -5.50
C ASN A 17 -9.37 -12.55 -6.65
N TYR A 18 -9.42 -13.09 -7.87
CA TYR A 18 -9.03 -12.40 -9.10
C TYR A 18 -10.26 -11.90 -9.87
N ALA A 19 -10.82 -10.77 -9.45
CA ALA A 19 -12.03 -10.20 -10.06
C ALA A 19 -11.79 -9.21 -11.22
N GLY A 20 -10.55 -8.75 -11.45
CA GLY A 20 -10.24 -7.83 -12.56
C GLY A 20 -10.87 -6.44 -12.44
N LEU A 21 -11.04 -5.94 -11.21
CA LEU A 21 -11.84 -4.74 -10.91
C LEU A 21 -11.12 -3.41 -11.17
N SER A 22 -9.81 -3.44 -11.40
CA SER A 22 -8.98 -2.23 -11.46
C SER A 22 -8.55 -1.89 -12.88
N TRP A 23 -9.38 -1.15 -13.61
CA TRP A 23 -8.98 -0.62 -14.92
C TRP A 23 -7.75 0.32 -14.78
N GLY A 24 -6.73 0.06 -15.60
CA GLY A 24 -5.38 0.65 -15.50
C GLY A 24 -4.35 -0.23 -14.78
N ASN A 25 -4.78 -1.24 -14.00
CA ASN A 25 -3.89 -2.27 -13.45
C ASN A 25 -3.90 -3.48 -14.39
N VAL A 26 -2.80 -3.67 -15.13
CA VAL A 26 -2.66 -4.69 -16.16
C VAL A 26 -2.72 -6.11 -15.58
N ALA A 27 -2.10 -6.34 -14.41
CA ALA A 27 -2.09 -7.65 -13.75
C ALA A 27 -3.50 -8.09 -13.34
N SER A 28 -4.25 -7.20 -12.67
CA SER A 28 -5.62 -7.48 -12.26
C SER A 28 -6.51 -7.93 -13.43
N ARG A 29 -6.38 -7.28 -14.60
CA ARG A 29 -7.14 -7.65 -15.79
C ARG A 29 -6.70 -8.99 -16.38
N HIS A 30 -5.40 -9.26 -16.45
CA HIS A 30 -4.85 -10.47 -17.05
C HIS A 30 -5.25 -11.74 -16.28
N HIS A 31 -5.34 -11.66 -14.95
CA HIS A 31 -5.68 -12.81 -14.09
C HIS A 31 -7.17 -12.93 -13.75
N ALA A 32 -8.02 -12.05 -14.28
CA ALA A 32 -9.44 -12.06 -13.99
C ALA A 32 -10.09 -13.43 -14.26
N ARG A 33 -10.97 -13.86 -13.35
CA ARG A 33 -11.71 -15.15 -13.36
C ARG A 33 -10.87 -16.41 -13.07
N ASN A 34 -9.57 -16.29 -12.84
CA ASN A 34 -8.78 -17.40 -12.34
C ASN A 34 -9.19 -17.75 -10.90
N SER A 35 -9.01 -19.01 -10.52
CA SER A 35 -9.09 -19.39 -9.11
C SER A 35 -7.89 -18.83 -8.36
N SER A 36 -8.12 -18.26 -7.18
CA SER A 36 -7.08 -17.81 -6.24
C SER A 36 -6.84 -18.87 -5.16
N ASN A 37 -5.76 -18.70 -4.41
CA ASN A 37 -5.50 -19.46 -3.19
C ASN A 37 -5.36 -18.46 -2.02
N PRO A 38 -6.46 -18.12 -1.31
CA PRO A 38 -6.42 -17.19 -0.18
C PRO A 38 -5.43 -17.61 0.90
N ARG A 39 -5.37 -18.90 1.24
CA ARG A 39 -4.46 -19.43 2.26
C ARG A 39 -2.99 -19.16 1.89
N GLN A 40 -2.60 -19.52 0.67
CA GLN A 40 -1.24 -19.29 0.18
C GLN A 40 -0.91 -17.80 0.14
N ALA A 41 -1.86 -16.95 -0.29
CA ALA A 41 -1.66 -15.51 -0.35
C ALA A 41 -1.35 -14.91 1.03
N ALA A 42 -2.10 -15.32 2.06
CA ALA A 42 -1.86 -14.89 3.43
C ALA A 42 -0.53 -15.40 3.99
N LEU A 43 -0.19 -16.67 3.73
CA LEU A 43 1.10 -17.26 4.17
C LEU A 43 2.31 -16.58 3.49
N GLN A 44 2.25 -16.33 2.19
CA GLN A 44 3.29 -15.58 1.47
C GLN A 44 3.52 -14.18 2.08
N GLY A 45 2.44 -13.47 2.42
CA GLY A 45 2.52 -12.19 3.11
C GLY A 45 3.17 -12.30 4.49
N LEU A 46 2.75 -13.28 5.30
CA LEU A 46 3.31 -13.52 6.64
C LEU A 46 4.79 -13.89 6.60
N ASP A 47 5.20 -14.73 5.65
CA ASP A 47 6.60 -15.15 5.49
C ASP A 47 7.49 -13.97 5.06
N LYS A 48 6.98 -13.08 4.20
CA LYS A 48 7.68 -11.81 3.88
C LYS A 48 7.85 -10.95 5.13
N MET A 49 6.78 -10.75 5.90
CA MET A 49 6.86 -9.97 7.15
C MET A 49 7.90 -10.57 8.10
N LYS A 50 7.88 -11.89 8.29
CA LYS A 50 8.81 -12.58 9.17
C LYS A 50 10.25 -12.48 8.70
N ALA A 51 10.50 -12.69 7.40
CA ALA A 51 11.84 -12.58 6.84
C ALA A 51 12.44 -11.18 7.02
N LEU A 52 11.63 -10.12 6.92
CA LEU A 52 12.09 -8.75 7.19
C LEU A 52 12.32 -8.48 8.68
N ALA A 53 11.47 -9.04 9.55
CA ALA A 53 11.69 -8.98 11.00
C ALA A 53 13.01 -9.68 11.41
N ASP A 54 13.34 -10.81 10.77
CA ASP A 54 14.58 -11.55 11.00
C ASP A 54 15.83 -10.82 10.49
N LEU A 55 15.66 -9.84 9.59
CA LEU A 55 16.71 -8.90 9.19
C LEU A 55 16.86 -7.72 10.16
N GLY A 56 16.09 -7.69 11.26
CA GLY A 56 16.12 -6.64 12.27
C GLY A 56 15.25 -5.43 11.95
N LEU A 57 14.41 -5.48 10.92
CA LEU A 57 13.46 -4.41 10.61
C LEU A 57 12.22 -4.53 11.51
N VAL A 58 11.69 -3.39 11.95
CA VAL A 58 10.46 -3.38 12.73
C VAL A 58 9.27 -3.67 11.81
N GLN A 59 8.64 -4.83 12.01
CA GLN A 59 7.48 -5.26 11.23
C GLN A 59 6.22 -5.29 12.09
N GLY A 60 5.10 -4.88 11.49
CA GLY A 60 3.77 -4.97 12.08
C GLY A 60 2.75 -5.49 11.07
N VAL A 61 1.57 -5.83 11.56
CA VAL A 61 0.47 -6.38 10.75
C VAL A 61 -0.81 -5.56 10.91
N LEU A 62 -1.48 -5.27 9.80
CA LEU A 62 -2.81 -4.69 9.74
C LEU A 62 -3.82 -5.75 9.33
N ALA A 63 -4.96 -5.79 10.04
CA ALA A 63 -6.00 -6.78 9.80
C ALA A 63 -6.73 -6.55 8.45
N PRO A 64 -7.22 -7.61 7.78
CA PRO A 64 -8.07 -7.48 6.60
C PRO A 64 -9.45 -6.93 6.95
N GLN A 65 -10.28 -6.66 5.95
CA GLN A 65 -11.64 -6.16 6.16
C GLN A 65 -12.72 -7.24 6.15
N GLU A 66 -13.91 -6.89 6.68
CA GLU A 66 -15.12 -7.69 6.53
C GLU A 66 -15.49 -7.83 5.05
N ARG A 67 -15.38 -9.06 4.54
CA ARG A 67 -15.76 -9.44 3.18
C ARG A 67 -16.44 -10.82 3.23
N PRO A 68 -17.53 -11.07 2.48
CA PRO A 68 -18.28 -10.12 1.66
C PRO A 68 -18.90 -8.95 2.44
N ASP A 69 -18.88 -7.73 1.88
CA ASP A 69 -19.51 -6.54 2.46
C ASP A 69 -21.02 -6.52 2.15
N LEU A 70 -21.78 -7.19 3.01
CA LEU A 70 -23.24 -7.22 2.92
C LEU A 70 -23.90 -5.87 3.16
N ALA A 71 -23.31 -5.00 3.98
CA ALA A 71 -23.88 -3.70 4.28
C ALA A 71 -23.94 -2.84 3.01
N THR A 72 -22.87 -2.87 2.21
CA THR A 72 -22.84 -2.20 0.91
C THR A 72 -23.83 -2.81 -0.08
N LEU A 73 -23.93 -4.14 -0.18
CA LEU A 73 -24.93 -4.78 -1.05
C LEU A 73 -26.36 -4.37 -0.66
N ARG A 74 -26.68 -4.35 0.64
CA ARG A 74 -28.00 -3.89 1.12
C ARG A 74 -28.25 -2.43 0.82
N ARG A 75 -27.24 -1.57 1.00
CA ARG A 75 -27.30 -0.14 0.62
C ARG A 75 -27.56 0.07 -0.88
N LEU A 76 -27.15 -0.89 -1.71
CA LEU A 76 -27.37 -0.89 -3.16
C LEU A 76 -28.68 -1.59 -3.58
N GLY A 77 -29.54 -1.93 -2.62
CA GLY A 77 -30.91 -2.38 -2.88
C GLY A 77 -31.15 -3.89 -2.80
N PHE A 78 -30.14 -4.69 -2.49
CA PHE A 78 -30.34 -6.13 -2.29
C PHE A 78 -30.97 -6.43 -0.92
N GLY A 79 -32.22 -6.92 -0.93
CA GLY A 79 -32.98 -7.26 0.29
C GLY A 79 -33.14 -8.78 0.51
N GLY A 80 -33.46 -9.15 1.76
CA GLY A 80 -33.65 -10.55 2.19
C GLY A 80 -32.65 -10.97 3.27
N THR A 81 -32.59 -12.27 3.54
CA THR A 81 -31.55 -12.92 4.36
C THR A 81 -30.16 -12.72 3.74
N ASP A 82 -29.10 -12.93 4.53
CA ASP A 82 -27.72 -12.80 4.05
C ASP A 82 -27.45 -13.69 2.82
N ALA A 83 -27.97 -14.93 2.83
CA ALA A 83 -27.87 -15.84 1.69
C ALA A 83 -28.61 -15.35 0.45
N GLU A 84 -29.83 -14.81 0.61
CA GLU A 84 -30.60 -14.25 -0.51
C GLU A 84 -29.94 -13.01 -1.10
N VAL A 85 -29.31 -12.16 -0.26
CA VAL A 85 -28.56 -10.98 -0.74
C VAL A 85 -27.37 -11.42 -1.60
N LEU A 86 -26.57 -12.38 -1.15
CA LEU A 86 -25.43 -12.90 -1.90
C LEU A 86 -25.88 -13.54 -3.23
N ASP A 87 -26.91 -14.38 -3.19
CA ASP A 87 -27.39 -15.08 -4.38
C ASP A 87 -28.05 -14.13 -5.40
N LYS A 88 -28.81 -13.12 -4.95
CA LYS A 88 -29.32 -12.05 -5.84
C LYS A 88 -28.18 -11.23 -6.44
N ALA A 89 -27.23 -10.79 -5.62
CA ALA A 89 -26.08 -10.02 -6.11
C ALA A 89 -25.27 -10.83 -7.13
N TYR A 90 -25.09 -12.13 -6.91
CA TYR A 90 -24.42 -13.01 -7.88
C TYR A 90 -25.18 -13.13 -9.21
N ARG A 91 -26.51 -13.32 -9.17
CA ARG A 91 -27.34 -13.50 -10.37
C ARG A 91 -27.56 -12.20 -11.16
N GLU A 92 -27.76 -11.09 -10.45
CA GLU A 92 -28.18 -9.81 -11.03
C GLU A 92 -27.00 -8.86 -11.28
N ALA A 93 -25.96 -8.89 -10.44
CA ALA A 93 -24.84 -7.95 -10.49
C ALA A 93 -23.50 -8.59 -10.04
N PRO A 94 -23.00 -9.65 -10.71
CA PRO A 94 -21.84 -10.42 -10.25
C PRO A 94 -20.56 -9.59 -10.09
N ALA A 95 -20.37 -8.55 -10.91
CA ALA A 95 -19.24 -7.62 -10.77
C ALA A 95 -19.31 -6.80 -9.47
N LEU A 96 -20.52 -6.46 -9.02
CA LEU A 96 -20.73 -5.74 -7.77
C LEU A 96 -20.50 -6.64 -6.56
N LEU A 97 -20.95 -7.91 -6.62
CA LEU A 97 -20.62 -8.90 -5.61
C LEU A 97 -19.10 -9.07 -5.50
N ALA A 98 -18.41 -9.24 -6.64
CA ALA A 98 -16.96 -9.37 -6.66
C ALA A 98 -16.24 -8.16 -6.05
N ALA A 99 -16.75 -6.94 -6.29
CA ALA A 99 -16.26 -5.72 -5.64
C ALA A 99 -16.43 -5.76 -4.12
N CYS A 100 -17.58 -6.21 -3.63
CA CYS A 100 -17.86 -6.35 -2.19
C CYS A 100 -17.12 -7.53 -1.55
N CYS A 101 -16.47 -8.41 -2.34
CA CYS A 101 -15.66 -9.52 -1.86
C CYS A 101 -14.15 -9.30 -2.00
N SER A 102 -13.71 -8.14 -2.51
CA SER A 102 -12.29 -7.87 -2.77
C SER A 102 -11.46 -7.80 -1.48
N ALA A 103 -10.32 -8.53 -1.45
CA ALA A 103 -9.31 -8.45 -0.38
C ALA A 103 -8.29 -7.33 -0.59
N SER A 104 -8.64 -6.29 -1.33
CA SER A 104 -7.78 -5.16 -1.73
C SER A 104 -7.18 -4.36 -0.56
N SER A 105 -7.79 -4.42 0.62
CA SER A 105 -7.25 -3.80 1.83
C SER A 105 -5.89 -4.38 2.28
N MET A 106 -5.46 -5.51 1.70
CA MET A 106 -4.11 -6.04 1.92
C MET A 106 -3.01 -5.10 1.40
N TRP A 107 -3.33 -4.22 0.45
CA TRP A 107 -2.37 -3.23 -0.05
C TRP A 107 -2.37 -1.98 0.84
N THR A 108 -1.68 -2.10 1.97
CA THR A 108 -1.65 -1.07 3.02
C THR A 108 -0.82 0.15 2.65
N ALA A 109 -0.04 0.11 1.56
CA ALA A 109 0.52 1.32 0.97
C ALA A 109 -0.59 2.34 0.62
N ASN A 110 -1.82 1.89 0.37
CA ASN A 110 -2.94 2.78 0.11
C ASN A 110 -3.87 2.97 1.32
N ALA A 111 -3.54 2.41 2.49
CA ALA A 111 -4.42 2.48 3.65
C ALA A 111 -4.59 3.93 4.15
N ALA A 112 -3.49 4.67 4.20
CA ALA A 112 -3.42 6.03 4.66
C ALA A 112 -2.17 6.72 4.11
N THR A 113 -2.14 8.04 4.20
CA THR A 113 -0.88 8.80 4.25
C THR A 113 -0.48 8.97 5.71
N VAL A 114 0.82 8.89 5.99
CA VAL A 114 1.39 8.96 7.34
C VAL A 114 2.51 9.98 7.37
N SER A 115 2.43 10.94 8.28
CA SER A 115 3.47 11.96 8.51
C SER A 115 4.11 11.77 9.88
N PRO A 116 5.45 11.60 9.96
CA PRO A 116 6.16 11.46 11.23
C PRO A 116 6.03 12.70 12.11
N SER A 117 6.08 12.51 13.42
CA SER A 117 6.06 13.59 14.40
C SER A 117 7.11 14.67 14.14
N ALA A 118 8.29 14.26 13.68
CA ALA A 118 9.40 15.16 13.33
C ALA A 118 9.07 16.18 12.22
N ASP A 119 8.06 15.92 11.39
CA ASP A 119 7.71 16.76 10.24
C ASP A 119 6.44 17.60 10.47
N THR A 120 5.70 17.31 11.55
CA THR A 120 4.37 17.85 11.82
C THR A 120 4.43 19.00 12.83
N ALA A 121 3.54 19.98 12.68
CA ALA A 121 3.57 21.19 13.50
C ALA A 121 3.29 20.96 15.00
N ASP A 122 2.55 19.92 15.36
CA ASP A 122 2.19 19.61 16.76
C ASP A 122 3.06 18.50 17.38
N GLY A 123 4.04 17.97 16.62
CA GLY A 123 4.95 16.93 17.09
C GLY A 123 4.30 15.56 17.30
N ARG A 124 3.16 15.28 16.67
CA ARG A 124 2.51 13.96 16.69
C ARG A 124 2.55 13.29 15.34
N LEU A 125 2.48 11.98 15.33
CA LEU A 125 2.43 11.21 14.10
C LEU A 125 1.00 11.20 13.56
N HIS A 126 0.81 11.73 12.35
CA HIS A 126 -0.51 11.93 11.75
C HIS A 126 -0.87 10.85 10.75
N PHE A 127 -2.13 10.40 10.79
CA PHE A 127 -2.71 9.43 9.86
C PHE A 127 -3.95 10.03 9.18
N THR A 128 -4.00 10.01 7.86
CA THR A 128 -5.24 10.27 7.09
C THR A 128 -5.54 9.05 6.23
N PRO A 129 -6.60 8.25 6.54
CA PRO A 129 -7.02 7.16 5.67
C PRO A 129 -7.32 7.66 4.26
N ALA A 130 -6.82 6.96 3.25
CA ALA A 130 -7.07 7.35 1.86
C ALA A 130 -8.50 7.01 1.46
N ASN A 131 -9.18 7.87 0.70
CA ASN A 131 -10.58 7.66 0.33
C ASN A 131 -10.76 6.63 -0.80
N LEU A 132 -9.73 6.40 -1.63
CA LEU A 132 -9.66 5.37 -2.67
C LEU A 132 -10.84 5.38 -3.65
N ILE A 133 -11.41 6.57 -3.88
CA ILE A 133 -12.68 6.75 -4.57
C ILE A 133 -12.64 6.37 -6.04
N ASN A 134 -11.45 6.31 -6.67
CA ASN A 134 -11.34 5.97 -8.08
C ASN A 134 -11.83 4.55 -8.36
N LYS A 135 -11.69 3.63 -7.39
CA LYS A 135 -12.10 2.23 -7.51
C LYS A 135 -13.16 1.91 -6.47
N PHE A 136 -14.38 1.63 -6.93
CA PHE A 136 -15.52 1.35 -6.05
C PHE A 136 -15.20 0.33 -4.93
N HIS A 137 -14.65 -0.84 -5.27
CA HIS A 137 -14.29 -1.87 -4.30
C HIS A 137 -13.30 -1.40 -3.21
N ARG A 138 -12.46 -0.40 -3.54
CA ARG A 138 -11.49 0.20 -2.62
C ARG A 138 -12.06 1.37 -1.83
N SER A 139 -12.98 2.11 -2.42
CA SER A 139 -13.70 3.19 -1.71
C SER A 139 -14.50 2.70 -0.50
N LEU A 140 -14.74 1.38 -0.40
CA LEU A 140 -15.37 0.74 0.76
C LEU A 140 -14.40 0.58 1.94
N GLU A 141 -13.10 0.84 1.76
CA GLU A 141 -12.07 0.47 2.72
C GLU A 141 -11.94 1.48 3.88
N HIS A 142 -11.99 2.78 3.58
CA HIS A 142 -11.39 3.82 4.43
C HIS A 142 -11.94 3.88 5.86
N GLU A 143 -13.24 3.62 6.08
CA GLU A 143 -13.84 3.68 7.41
C GLU A 143 -13.32 2.60 8.35
N VAL A 144 -13.25 1.35 7.87
CA VAL A 144 -12.73 0.22 8.65
C VAL A 144 -11.22 0.40 8.83
N THR A 145 -10.51 0.82 7.79
CA THR A 145 -9.07 1.13 7.85
C THR A 145 -8.77 2.16 8.94
N GLY A 146 -9.50 3.27 8.98
CA GLY A 146 -9.34 4.29 10.03
C GLY A 146 -9.68 3.80 11.44
N ARG A 147 -10.55 2.78 11.59
CA ARG A 147 -10.79 2.12 12.90
C ARG A 147 -9.64 1.20 13.28
N ILE A 148 -9.11 0.42 12.34
CA ILE A 148 -7.95 -0.45 12.58
C ILE A 148 -6.74 0.38 12.98
N LEU A 149 -6.41 1.43 12.20
CA LEU A 149 -5.28 2.33 12.50
C LEU A 149 -5.39 2.94 13.90
N ARG A 150 -6.57 3.41 14.30
CA ARG A 150 -6.81 3.93 15.67
C ARG A 150 -6.61 2.92 16.78
N ARG A 151 -6.68 1.62 16.50
CA ARG A 151 -6.47 0.56 17.50
C ARG A 151 -5.04 0.05 17.50
N VAL A 152 -4.34 0.14 16.36
CA VAL A 152 -2.90 -0.13 16.27
C VAL A 152 -2.09 1.03 16.89
N PHE A 153 -2.52 2.26 16.66
CA PHE A 153 -1.86 3.50 17.09
C PHE A 153 -2.80 4.30 18.01
N ALA A 154 -3.08 3.78 19.20
CA ALA A 154 -4.17 4.27 20.05
C ALA A 154 -3.81 5.41 21.01
N ASP A 155 -2.52 5.60 21.30
CA ASP A 155 -2.07 6.62 22.25
C ASP A 155 -2.11 8.03 21.65
N GLU A 156 -3.14 8.81 22.02
CA GLU A 156 -3.38 10.16 21.49
C GLU A 156 -2.29 11.19 21.83
N ARG A 157 -1.38 10.85 22.75
CA ARG A 157 -0.18 11.66 23.03
C ARG A 157 0.78 11.66 21.84
N TYR A 158 0.81 10.56 21.10
CA TYR A 158 1.76 10.32 20.02
C TYR A 158 1.09 10.29 18.65
N PHE A 159 -0.16 9.81 18.56
CA PHE A 159 -0.82 9.54 17.29
C PHE A 159 -2.08 10.38 17.12
N HIS A 160 -2.20 11.03 15.96
CA HIS A 160 -3.39 11.79 15.59
C HIS A 160 -4.04 11.21 14.33
N HIS A 161 -5.35 10.94 14.41
CA HIS A 161 -6.09 10.27 13.34
C HIS A 161 -7.15 11.18 12.74
N HIS A 162 -7.03 11.43 11.44
CA HIS A 162 -8.00 12.18 10.65
C HIS A 162 -9.05 11.26 10.03
N ALA A 163 -10.15 11.85 9.57
CA ALA A 163 -11.05 11.18 8.65
C ALA A 163 -10.46 11.19 7.23
N ALA A 164 -10.89 10.23 6.38
CA ALA A 164 -10.59 10.29 4.96
C ALA A 164 -11.15 11.57 4.33
N LEU A 165 -10.50 12.04 3.26
CA LEU A 165 -11.00 13.17 2.49
C LEU A 165 -12.40 12.87 1.91
N PRO A 166 -13.25 13.91 1.69
CA PRO A 166 -14.56 13.73 1.08
C PRO A 166 -14.54 12.86 -0.17
N ALA A 167 -15.55 12.00 -0.32
CA ALA A 167 -15.62 11.06 -1.42
C ALA A 167 -16.07 11.74 -2.72
N HIS A 168 -15.17 12.49 -3.36
CA HIS A 168 -15.40 13.24 -4.60
C HIS A 168 -14.18 13.18 -5.51
N ASP A 169 -14.38 13.06 -6.84
CA ASP A 169 -13.29 12.84 -7.80
C ASP A 169 -12.22 13.93 -7.76
N ASP A 170 -12.59 15.17 -7.42
CA ASP A 170 -11.64 16.27 -7.23
C ASP A 170 -10.67 16.06 -6.05
N LEU A 171 -10.99 15.13 -5.15
CA LEU A 171 -10.21 14.80 -3.95
C LEU A 171 -9.79 13.33 -3.97
N GLY A 172 -9.55 12.76 -5.15
CA GLY A 172 -9.02 11.40 -5.29
C GLY A 172 -7.69 11.23 -4.55
N ASP A 173 -7.67 10.34 -3.57
CA ASP A 173 -6.52 10.05 -2.71
C ASP A 173 -6.26 8.55 -2.62
N GLU A 174 -5.03 8.13 -2.93
CA GLU A 174 -4.55 6.76 -2.87
C GLU A 174 -3.45 6.55 -1.82
N GLY A 175 -3.24 7.51 -0.92
CA GLY A 175 -2.42 7.34 0.28
C GLY A 175 -0.92 7.21 0.01
N ALA A 176 -0.24 6.44 0.86
CA ALA A 176 1.22 6.33 0.86
C ALA A 176 1.85 5.72 -0.40
N ALA A 177 1.07 5.06 -1.27
CA ALA A 177 1.56 4.61 -2.59
C ALA A 177 1.99 5.77 -3.50
N ASN A 178 1.52 6.98 -3.20
CA ASN A 178 1.88 8.24 -3.87
C ASN A 178 2.68 9.18 -2.95
N HIS A 179 3.24 8.65 -1.87
CA HIS A 179 4.00 9.39 -0.88
C HIS A 179 5.40 8.81 -0.71
N THR A 180 6.38 9.67 -0.49
CA THR A 180 7.73 9.27 -0.09
C THR A 180 8.29 10.29 0.88
N ARG A 181 8.90 9.81 1.96
CA ARG A 181 9.67 10.66 2.87
C ARG A 181 11.15 10.49 2.58
N LEU A 182 11.82 11.56 2.17
CA LEU A 182 13.28 11.63 2.16
C LEU A 182 13.76 12.38 3.40
N TYR A 183 14.92 12.05 3.92
CA TYR A 183 15.43 12.70 5.13
C TYR A 183 16.95 12.70 5.19
N ASP A 184 17.49 13.68 5.90
CA ASP A 184 18.92 13.77 6.20
C ASP A 184 19.29 12.96 7.46
N ASP A 185 20.59 12.87 7.76
CA ASP A 185 21.10 12.14 8.92
C ASP A 185 20.61 12.71 10.27
N GLN A 186 20.09 13.95 10.29
CA GLN A 186 19.51 14.58 11.47
C GLN A 186 18.03 14.22 11.65
N GLY A 187 17.43 13.52 10.66
CA GLY A 187 16.04 13.12 10.65
C GLY A 187 15.09 14.19 10.13
N ARG A 188 15.59 15.32 9.61
CA ARG A 188 14.74 16.36 8.98
C ARG A 188 14.15 15.77 7.70
N GLY A 189 12.82 15.68 7.65
CA GLY A 189 12.10 15.08 6.54
C GLY A 189 11.69 16.09 5.46
N LEU A 190 11.63 15.60 4.23
CA LEU A 190 10.92 16.19 3.11
C LEU A 190 9.87 15.19 2.64
N GLU A 191 8.61 15.55 2.76
CA GLU A 191 7.49 14.74 2.31
C GLU A 191 7.12 15.03 0.85
N LEU A 192 7.36 14.04 0.01
CA LEU A 192 7.10 14.06 -1.42
C LEU A 192 5.72 13.50 -1.71
N PHE A 193 4.83 14.33 -2.22
CA PHE A 193 3.49 13.95 -2.68
C PHE A 193 3.47 13.92 -4.20
N VAL A 194 3.21 12.74 -4.76
CA VAL A 194 3.15 12.55 -6.21
C VAL A 194 1.70 12.48 -6.67
N TYR A 195 1.32 13.25 -7.69
CA TYR A 195 -0.05 13.28 -8.19
C TYR A 195 -0.11 13.07 -9.70
N GLY A 196 -1.25 12.59 -10.21
CA GLY A 196 -1.42 12.34 -11.65
C GLY A 196 -2.13 13.47 -12.39
N ARG A 197 -3.00 14.24 -11.70
CA ARG A 197 -3.75 15.37 -12.27
C ARG A 197 -4.09 16.43 -11.21
N SER A 198 -4.53 17.61 -11.65
CA SER A 198 -5.19 18.61 -10.82
C SER A 198 -6.65 18.76 -11.25
N ALA A 199 -7.57 18.76 -10.30
CA ALA A 199 -8.98 19.05 -10.54
C ALA A 199 -9.22 20.53 -10.88
N HIS A 200 -8.39 21.44 -10.34
CA HIS A 200 -8.53 22.88 -10.55
C HIS A 200 -7.76 23.43 -11.76
N GLN A 201 -6.94 22.61 -12.41
CA GLN A 201 -6.17 22.98 -13.60
C GLN A 201 -6.47 21.99 -14.74
N PRO A 202 -7.63 22.12 -15.41
CA PRO A 202 -8.07 21.15 -16.43
C PRO A 202 -7.14 21.11 -17.66
N ASP A 203 -6.41 22.20 -17.93
CA ASP A 203 -5.46 22.28 -19.05
C ASP A 203 -4.06 21.73 -18.70
N ALA A 204 -3.82 21.35 -17.44
CA ALA A 204 -2.56 20.73 -17.04
C ALA A 204 -2.42 19.34 -17.72
N PRO A 205 -1.18 18.91 -18.06
CA PRO A 205 -0.97 17.57 -18.61
C PRO A 205 -1.61 16.49 -17.75
N ALA A 206 -2.34 15.56 -18.36
CA ALA A 206 -3.03 14.48 -17.65
C ALA A 206 -3.06 13.23 -18.55
N PRO A 207 -3.17 12.02 -17.97
CA PRO A 207 -3.20 10.79 -18.75
C PRO A 207 -4.47 10.71 -19.60
N GLN A 208 -4.36 10.11 -20.79
CA GLN A 208 -5.45 10.05 -21.77
C GLN A 208 -6.12 8.67 -21.84
N ARG A 209 -5.41 7.63 -21.42
CA ARG A 209 -5.84 6.23 -21.51
C ARG A 209 -6.21 5.62 -20.17
N TYR A 210 -5.49 5.90 -19.08
CA TYR A 210 -5.80 5.37 -17.75
C TYR A 210 -6.00 6.50 -16.75
N PRO A 211 -6.81 6.31 -15.68
CA PRO A 211 -7.19 7.42 -14.83
C PRO A 211 -6.05 7.79 -13.89
N ALA A 212 -5.76 9.09 -13.77
CA ALA A 212 -4.99 9.62 -12.66
C ALA A 212 -5.85 9.58 -11.40
N ARG A 213 -5.52 8.66 -10.48
CA ARG A 213 -6.29 8.41 -9.26
C ARG A 213 -6.01 9.42 -8.15
N GLN A 214 -4.77 9.91 -8.08
CA GLN A 214 -4.34 10.92 -7.13
C GLN A 214 -4.48 12.32 -7.74
N THR A 215 -5.11 13.21 -6.98
CA THR A 215 -5.23 14.63 -7.30
C THR A 215 -4.23 15.46 -6.49
N LEU A 216 -3.73 16.55 -7.08
CA LEU A 216 -2.93 17.54 -6.35
C LEU A 216 -3.71 18.13 -5.16
N GLU A 217 -5.01 18.32 -5.33
CA GLU A 217 -5.92 18.87 -4.33
C GLU A 217 -6.00 17.97 -3.09
N ALA A 218 -6.13 16.66 -3.30
CA ALA A 218 -6.07 15.68 -2.21
C ALA A 218 -4.72 15.72 -1.49
N SER A 219 -3.61 15.65 -2.23
CA SER A 219 -2.27 15.69 -1.66
C SER A 219 -2.05 16.95 -0.80
N ARG A 220 -2.46 18.12 -1.28
CA ARG A 220 -2.39 19.37 -0.51
C ARG A 220 -3.32 19.37 0.70
N ALA A 221 -4.49 18.73 0.61
CA ALA A 221 -5.41 18.62 1.73
C ALA A 221 -4.83 17.75 2.85
N VAL A 222 -4.24 16.61 2.51
CA VAL A 222 -3.54 15.74 3.47
C VAL A 222 -2.38 16.49 4.13
N ALA A 223 -1.54 17.18 3.36
CA ALA A 223 -0.44 17.98 3.90
C ALA A 223 -0.93 19.03 4.93
N ARG A 224 -2.06 19.71 4.65
CA ARG A 224 -2.69 20.63 5.60
C ARG A 224 -3.20 19.93 6.86
N LEU A 225 -3.89 18.79 6.72
CA LEU A 225 -4.38 18.01 7.85
C LEU A 225 -3.23 17.58 8.78
N HIS A 226 -2.08 17.26 8.20
CA HIS A 226 -0.89 16.82 8.94
C HIS A 226 -0.04 17.99 9.46
N GLY A 227 -0.45 19.24 9.22
CA GLY A 227 0.29 20.42 9.69
C GLY A 227 1.67 20.57 9.03
N LEU A 228 1.86 20.04 7.82
CA LEU A 228 3.12 20.14 7.09
C LEU A 228 3.30 21.53 6.48
N GLY A 229 4.55 22.01 6.44
CA GLY A 229 4.92 23.31 5.90
C GLY A 229 5.36 23.24 4.43
N GLU A 230 5.47 24.41 3.80
CA GLU A 230 5.96 24.51 2.41
C GLU A 230 7.45 24.10 2.28
N HIS A 231 8.22 24.30 3.35
CA HIS A 231 9.65 24.00 3.37
C HIS A 231 9.95 22.50 3.44
N ASN A 232 9.04 21.69 3.99
CA ASN A 232 9.20 20.24 4.17
C ASN A 232 8.18 19.41 3.37
N THR A 233 7.54 19.99 2.37
CA THR A 233 6.69 19.27 1.41
C THR A 233 7.12 19.55 -0.01
N ALA A 234 6.96 18.61 -0.94
CA ALA A 234 7.12 18.83 -2.37
C ALA A 234 5.99 18.10 -3.12
N PHE A 235 5.44 18.74 -4.16
CA PHE A 235 4.29 18.23 -4.90
C PHE A 235 4.70 18.02 -6.36
N ILE A 236 4.89 16.77 -6.75
CA ILE A 236 5.46 16.42 -8.05
C ILE A 236 4.42 15.72 -8.92
N GLN A 237 4.29 16.16 -10.16
CA GLN A 237 3.41 15.48 -11.09
C GLN A 237 4.10 14.25 -11.68
N GLN A 238 3.43 13.10 -11.58
CA GLN A 238 3.81 11.88 -12.28
C GLN A 238 3.66 12.10 -13.79
N ASN A 239 4.56 11.52 -14.58
CA ASN A 239 4.48 11.62 -16.04
C ASN A 239 3.18 10.96 -16.55
N PRO A 240 2.26 11.70 -17.20
CA PRO A 240 1.02 11.15 -17.74
C PRO A 240 1.23 9.94 -18.66
N ALA A 241 2.33 9.93 -19.43
CA ALA A 241 2.62 8.88 -20.38
C ALA A 241 2.89 7.52 -19.71
N VAL A 242 3.48 7.50 -18.51
CA VAL A 242 3.70 6.23 -17.79
C VAL A 242 2.44 5.74 -17.08
N ILE A 243 1.57 6.66 -16.63
CA ILE A 243 0.23 6.29 -16.12
C ILE A 243 -0.54 5.55 -17.20
N ASP A 244 -0.52 6.04 -18.44
CA ASP A 244 -1.14 5.41 -19.61
C ASP A 244 -0.51 4.05 -20.00
N ARG A 245 0.64 3.71 -19.41
CA ARG A 245 1.32 2.41 -19.56
C ARG A 245 1.13 1.48 -18.36
N GLY A 246 0.28 1.85 -17.40
CA GLY A 246 -0.10 1.00 -16.27
C GLY A 246 0.54 1.38 -14.93
N VAL A 247 1.22 2.53 -14.85
CA VAL A 247 1.74 3.08 -13.60
C VAL A 247 0.63 3.86 -12.89
N PHE A 248 -0.27 3.14 -12.22
CA PHE A 248 -1.44 3.74 -11.58
C PHE A 248 -1.15 4.42 -10.23
N HIS A 249 0.04 4.18 -9.66
CA HIS A 249 0.58 4.77 -8.43
C HIS A 249 2.08 5.05 -8.60
N ASN A 250 2.62 5.99 -7.83
CA ASN A 250 4.05 6.32 -7.86
C ASN A 250 4.94 5.14 -7.47
N ASP A 251 4.53 4.34 -6.50
CA ASP A 251 5.25 3.14 -6.06
C ASP A 251 5.33 2.02 -7.11
N VAL A 252 4.82 2.22 -8.33
CA VAL A 252 5.03 1.33 -9.49
C VAL A 252 6.18 1.83 -10.39
N ILE A 253 6.68 3.05 -10.17
CA ILE A 253 7.74 3.67 -11.00
C ILE A 253 8.85 4.40 -10.22
N ALA A 254 8.66 4.62 -8.91
CA ALA A 254 9.65 5.20 -8.01
C ALA A 254 9.46 4.74 -6.56
N VAL A 255 10.56 4.60 -5.82
CA VAL A 255 10.58 4.35 -4.37
C VAL A 255 11.75 5.10 -3.75
N GLY A 256 11.55 5.68 -2.56
CA GLY A 256 12.62 6.33 -1.80
C GLY A 256 12.70 5.85 -0.36
N ASN A 257 13.88 5.98 0.23
CA ASN A 257 14.20 5.64 1.62
C ASN A 257 15.45 6.42 2.03
N GLY A 258 15.44 7.05 3.21
CA GLY A 258 16.54 7.90 3.65
C GLY A 258 16.82 9.03 2.66
N ASN A 259 18.06 9.13 2.21
CA ASN A 259 18.51 10.10 1.21
C ASN A 259 18.50 9.53 -0.22
N VAL A 260 17.93 8.34 -0.46
CA VAL A 260 17.90 7.68 -1.78
C VAL A 260 16.51 7.81 -2.41
N LEU A 261 16.48 8.20 -3.68
CA LEU A 261 15.31 8.06 -4.55
C LEU A 261 15.67 7.17 -5.75
N PHE A 262 15.06 5.98 -5.83
CA PHE A 262 15.21 5.02 -6.91
C PHE A 262 14.00 5.08 -7.85
N TYR A 263 14.21 5.49 -9.10
CA TYR A 263 13.10 5.79 -10.00
C TYR A 263 13.45 5.56 -11.48
N HIS A 264 12.43 5.35 -12.31
CA HIS A 264 12.61 5.28 -13.76
C HIS A 264 12.80 6.69 -14.35
N GLN A 265 13.64 6.85 -15.38
CA GLN A 265 13.89 8.17 -15.99
C GLN A 265 12.64 8.89 -16.53
N GLN A 266 11.56 8.13 -16.78
CA GLN A 266 10.26 8.65 -17.23
C GLN A 266 9.23 8.81 -16.10
N ALA A 267 9.59 8.65 -14.82
CA ALA A 267 8.66 8.62 -13.70
C ALA A 267 7.88 9.94 -13.54
N PHE A 268 8.55 11.07 -13.67
CA PHE A 268 8.00 12.39 -13.38
C PHE A 268 7.87 13.23 -14.65
N LEU A 269 6.91 14.16 -14.66
CA LEU A 269 6.66 15.03 -15.81
C LEU A 269 7.88 15.93 -16.09
N ASP A 270 8.51 16.45 -15.04
CA ASP A 270 9.74 17.23 -15.10
C ASP A 270 10.74 16.72 -14.03
N THR A 271 11.60 15.80 -14.44
CA THR A 271 12.60 15.17 -13.57
C THR A 271 13.62 16.18 -13.04
N GLN A 272 14.05 17.16 -13.87
CA GLN A 272 15.05 18.12 -13.44
C GLN A 272 14.46 19.08 -12.40
N ALA A 273 13.26 19.60 -12.63
CA ALA A 273 12.58 20.46 -11.66
C ALA A 273 12.31 19.72 -10.34
N MET A 274 11.97 18.42 -10.41
CA MET A 274 11.87 17.58 -9.22
C MET A 274 13.19 17.52 -8.47
N GLN A 275 14.30 17.13 -9.11
CA GLN A 275 15.61 17.05 -8.46
C GLN A 275 16.02 18.39 -7.83
N ASP A 276 15.88 19.49 -8.56
CA ASP A 276 16.21 20.83 -8.10
C ASP A 276 15.38 21.24 -6.87
N GLU A 277 14.08 20.91 -6.86
CA GLU A 277 13.22 21.14 -5.70
C GLU A 277 13.66 20.35 -4.48
N LEU A 278 13.99 19.05 -4.65
CA LEU A 278 14.42 18.20 -3.53
C LEU A 278 15.78 18.63 -2.97
N ILE A 279 16.74 18.93 -3.85
CA ILE A 279 18.06 19.45 -3.43
C ILE A 279 17.89 20.77 -2.68
N ARG A 280 17.05 21.68 -3.18
CA ARG A 280 16.82 22.97 -2.53
C ARG A 280 16.17 22.84 -1.16
N LYS A 281 15.20 21.93 -1.00
CA LYS A 281 14.48 21.72 0.26
C LYS A 281 15.23 20.82 1.26
N LEU A 282 16.16 20.01 0.78
CA LEU A 282 16.95 19.08 1.58
C LEU A 282 18.45 19.10 1.22
N PRO A 283 19.12 20.27 1.32
CA PRO A 283 20.47 20.48 0.77
C PRO A 283 21.57 19.65 1.44
N ASP A 284 21.39 19.31 2.72
CA ASP A 284 22.40 18.61 3.52
C ASP A 284 22.23 17.08 3.52
N ALA A 285 21.20 16.54 2.86
CA ALA A 285 20.93 15.09 2.89
C ALA A 285 21.90 14.26 2.04
N GLY A 286 22.68 14.88 1.14
CA GLY A 286 23.47 14.15 0.17
C GLY A 286 22.61 13.22 -0.68
N LEU A 287 21.57 13.78 -1.32
CA LEU A 287 20.58 13.01 -2.06
C LEU A 287 21.22 12.12 -3.14
N HIS A 288 20.84 10.85 -3.16
CA HIS A 288 21.22 9.87 -4.18
C HIS A 288 20.04 9.60 -5.11
N PHE A 289 20.10 10.20 -6.31
CA PHE A 289 19.17 9.92 -7.39
C PHE A 289 19.65 8.70 -8.18
N ILE A 290 19.03 7.55 -7.96
CA ILE A 290 19.31 6.32 -8.71
C ILE A 290 18.28 6.22 -9.83
N GLU A 291 18.64 6.80 -10.98
CA GLU A 291 17.80 6.79 -12.17
C GLU A 291 18.01 5.52 -13.00
N VAL A 292 16.92 4.86 -13.38
CA VAL A 292 16.93 3.73 -14.33
C VAL A 292 16.58 4.24 -15.72
N SER A 293 17.49 4.04 -16.68
CA SER A 293 17.22 4.38 -18.07
C SER A 293 16.25 3.39 -18.72
N ASP A 294 15.38 3.88 -19.60
CA ASP A 294 14.46 3.09 -20.44
C ASP A 294 15.24 2.18 -21.40
N LYS A 295 16.50 2.52 -21.70
CA LYS A 295 17.43 1.65 -22.44
C LYS A 295 17.82 0.42 -21.64
N ASP A 296 18.04 0.56 -20.33
CA ASP A 296 18.41 -0.56 -19.47
C ASP A 296 17.17 -1.37 -19.05
N VAL A 297 16.09 -0.70 -18.67
CA VAL A 297 14.83 -1.33 -18.27
C VAL A 297 13.68 -0.52 -18.88
N PRO A 298 13.09 -0.99 -19.99
CA PRO A 298 11.91 -0.34 -20.56
C PRO A 298 10.76 -0.28 -19.55
N VAL A 299 9.94 0.78 -19.58
CA VAL A 299 8.78 0.92 -18.66
C VAL A 299 7.88 -0.32 -18.65
N ALA A 300 7.71 -1.00 -19.79
CA ALA A 300 6.90 -2.22 -19.87
C ALA A 300 7.47 -3.35 -18.98
N ASP A 301 8.79 -3.51 -18.93
CA ASP A 301 9.45 -4.48 -18.07
C ASP A 301 9.41 -4.06 -16.61
N ALA A 302 9.53 -2.76 -16.32
CA ALA A 302 9.37 -2.23 -14.97
C ALA A 302 7.95 -2.51 -14.42
N VAL A 303 6.91 -2.25 -15.22
CA VAL A 303 5.51 -2.52 -14.86
C VAL A 303 5.22 -4.02 -14.76
N LYS A 304 5.81 -4.85 -15.63
CA LYS A 304 5.61 -6.31 -15.59
C LYS A 304 6.28 -6.94 -14.37
N SER A 305 7.49 -6.50 -14.04
CA SER A 305 8.31 -7.06 -12.96
C SER A 305 8.04 -6.45 -11.59
N TYR A 306 7.40 -5.28 -11.54
CA TYR A 306 7.22 -4.47 -10.33
C TYR A 306 8.56 -4.01 -9.72
N LEU A 307 9.58 -3.71 -10.55
CA LEU A 307 10.92 -3.27 -10.12
C LEU A 307 10.88 -2.09 -9.12
N PHE A 308 9.97 -1.14 -9.30
CA PHE A 308 9.87 0.00 -8.40
C PHE A 308 8.87 -0.20 -7.25
N ASN A 309 8.09 -1.29 -7.29
CA ASN A 309 7.23 -1.70 -6.17
C ASN A 309 7.98 -2.61 -5.18
N THR A 310 9.27 -2.40 -5.08
CA THR A 310 10.18 -3.07 -4.16
C THR A 310 10.26 -2.28 -2.86
N GLN A 311 10.57 -2.95 -1.74
CA GLN A 311 10.90 -2.20 -0.52
C GLN A 311 12.38 -1.83 -0.59
N LEU A 312 12.68 -0.54 -0.63
CA LEU A 312 14.01 -0.05 -0.33
C LEU A 312 14.13 0.12 1.19
N VAL A 313 14.99 -0.66 1.82
CA VAL A 313 15.13 -0.72 3.29
C VAL A 313 16.57 -0.50 3.72
N THR A 314 16.79 0.15 4.85
CA THR A 314 18.12 0.30 5.47
C THR A 314 18.37 -0.88 6.40
N LEU A 315 19.37 -1.72 6.11
CA LEU A 315 19.77 -2.84 6.98
C LEU A 315 20.83 -2.42 8.01
N ALA A 316 21.70 -1.49 7.62
CA ALA A 316 22.70 -0.87 8.47
C ALA A 316 23.02 0.54 7.92
N PRO A 317 23.66 1.43 8.69
CA PRO A 317 24.08 2.73 8.18
C PRO A 317 24.86 2.60 6.86
N GLY A 318 24.38 3.27 5.80
CA GLY A 318 24.98 3.23 4.46
C GLY A 318 24.76 1.94 3.66
N HIS A 319 24.03 0.96 4.20
CA HIS A 319 23.72 -0.31 3.56
C HIS A 319 22.21 -0.49 3.42
N MET A 320 21.71 -0.24 2.21
CA MET A 320 20.33 -0.51 1.82
C MET A 320 20.20 -1.79 1.00
N ALA A 321 19.05 -2.43 1.13
CA ALA A 321 18.65 -3.57 0.33
C ALA A 321 17.33 -3.29 -0.41
N LEU A 322 17.20 -3.85 -1.61
CA LEU A 322 15.92 -3.95 -2.30
C LEU A 322 15.28 -5.31 -2.00
N ILE A 323 14.05 -5.27 -1.49
CA ILE A 323 13.20 -6.45 -1.33
C ILE A 323 12.29 -6.52 -2.55
N ALA A 324 12.64 -7.40 -3.48
CA ALA A 324 12.05 -7.49 -4.81
C ALA A 324 11.13 -8.71 -4.96
N PRO A 325 10.06 -8.63 -5.76
CA PRO A 325 9.30 -9.82 -6.13
C PRO A 325 10.13 -10.72 -7.06
N THR A 326 9.85 -12.02 -7.05
CA THR A 326 10.52 -13.00 -7.94
C THR A 326 10.43 -12.66 -9.43
N GLU A 327 9.38 -11.96 -9.85
CA GLU A 327 9.17 -11.49 -11.22
C GLU A 327 10.29 -10.54 -11.72
N CYS A 328 11.00 -9.88 -10.80
CA CYS A 328 12.20 -9.11 -11.12
C CYS A 328 13.37 -10.02 -11.56
N ALA A 329 13.54 -11.18 -10.94
CA ALA A 329 14.55 -12.16 -11.34
C ALA A 329 14.18 -12.83 -12.67
N ASP A 330 12.88 -13.06 -12.90
CA ASP A 330 12.36 -13.70 -14.12
C ASP A 330 12.35 -12.78 -15.35
N THR A 331 12.58 -11.47 -15.17
CA THR A 331 12.57 -10.47 -16.25
C THR A 331 14.01 -10.10 -16.62
N PRO A 332 14.53 -10.49 -17.81
CA PRO A 332 15.97 -10.42 -18.12
C PRO A 332 16.60 -9.03 -17.97
N ASN A 333 15.97 -7.98 -18.51
CA ASN A 333 16.49 -6.61 -18.40
C ASN A 333 16.56 -6.12 -16.95
N VAL A 334 15.54 -6.46 -16.16
CA VAL A 334 15.43 -6.10 -14.74
C VAL A 334 16.46 -6.84 -13.90
N SER A 335 16.58 -8.15 -14.11
CA SER A 335 17.57 -9.00 -13.42
C SER A 335 19.01 -8.56 -13.71
N ALA A 336 19.31 -8.25 -14.98
CA ALA A 336 20.61 -7.71 -15.38
C ALA A 336 20.88 -6.34 -14.74
N TYR A 337 19.88 -5.45 -14.71
CA TYR A 337 20.00 -4.14 -14.05
C TYR A 337 20.25 -4.29 -12.54
N LEU A 338 19.45 -5.10 -11.84
CA LEU A 338 19.57 -5.32 -10.39
C LEU A 338 20.93 -5.93 -10.00
N THR A 339 21.43 -6.86 -10.82
CA THR A 339 22.78 -7.43 -10.65
C THR A 339 23.86 -6.37 -10.79
N ARG A 340 23.68 -5.43 -11.73
CA ARG A 340 24.63 -4.33 -11.94
C ARG A 340 24.53 -3.29 -10.84
N LEU A 341 23.32 -2.95 -10.38
CA LEU A 341 23.05 -1.90 -9.39
C LEU A 341 23.91 -2.03 -8.12
N THR A 342 24.06 -3.26 -7.61
CA THR A 342 24.86 -3.55 -6.41
C THR A 342 26.37 -3.35 -6.62
N THR A 343 26.82 -3.15 -7.86
CA THR A 343 28.23 -2.89 -8.21
C THR A 343 28.51 -1.42 -8.53
N LEU A 344 27.47 -0.56 -8.60
CA LEU A 344 27.60 0.86 -8.97
C LEU A 344 28.04 1.78 -7.83
N GLY A 345 28.33 1.24 -6.65
CA GLY A 345 28.73 2.04 -5.48
C GLY A 345 27.61 2.94 -4.93
N THR A 346 26.35 2.58 -5.18
CA THR A 346 25.19 3.26 -4.58
C THR A 346 24.94 2.75 -3.15
N PRO A 347 24.12 3.42 -2.34
CA PRO A 347 23.71 2.88 -1.05
C PRO A 347 22.96 1.53 -1.14
N VAL A 348 22.42 1.17 -2.32
CA VAL A 348 21.82 -0.13 -2.57
C VAL A 348 22.91 -1.16 -2.85
N GLN A 349 23.18 -2.03 -1.86
CA GLN A 349 24.25 -3.03 -1.93
C GLN A 349 23.72 -4.46 -2.01
N GLU A 350 22.43 -4.67 -1.74
CA GLU A 350 21.81 -6.00 -1.72
C GLU A 350 20.46 -6.00 -2.43
N VAL A 351 20.13 -7.13 -3.09
CA VAL A 351 18.81 -7.42 -3.63
C VAL A 351 18.36 -8.78 -3.10
N ARG A 352 17.20 -8.83 -2.46
CA ARG A 352 16.58 -10.05 -1.92
C ARG A 352 15.25 -10.29 -2.64
N PHE A 353 15.07 -11.49 -3.19
CA PHE A 353 13.84 -11.86 -3.88
C PHE A 353 12.87 -12.56 -2.93
N MET A 354 11.58 -12.20 -3.01
CA MET A 354 10.50 -12.77 -2.20
C MET A 354 9.36 -13.25 -3.09
N ASP A 355 8.82 -14.43 -2.79
CA ASP A 355 7.63 -14.96 -3.46
C ASP A 355 6.35 -14.36 -2.85
N VAL A 356 5.78 -13.40 -3.57
CA VAL A 356 4.47 -12.80 -3.27
C VAL A 356 3.51 -12.97 -4.47
N LYS A 357 3.63 -14.08 -5.19
CA LYS A 357 2.96 -14.33 -6.47
C LYS A 357 1.45 -14.14 -6.43
N GLN A 358 0.77 -14.53 -5.34
CA GLN A 358 -0.69 -14.34 -5.23
C GLN A 358 -1.10 -12.86 -5.19
N SER A 359 -0.28 -11.99 -4.57
CA SER A 359 -0.50 -10.55 -4.58
C SER A 359 -0.12 -9.94 -5.93
N MET A 360 1.02 -10.37 -6.50
CA MET A 360 1.51 -9.92 -7.81
C MET A 360 0.50 -10.18 -8.93
N GLN A 361 -0.22 -11.30 -8.91
CA GLN A 361 -1.27 -11.62 -9.87
C GLN A 361 -2.47 -10.66 -9.83
N ASN A 362 -2.69 -9.94 -8.74
CA ASN A 362 -3.64 -8.83 -8.66
C ASN A 362 -2.99 -7.43 -8.79
N GLY A 363 -1.67 -7.37 -9.00
CA GLY A 363 -0.92 -6.13 -9.18
C GLY A 363 -0.51 -5.44 -7.88
N GLY A 364 -0.03 -6.19 -6.89
CA GLY A 364 0.67 -5.63 -5.75
C GLY A 364 1.94 -6.41 -5.42
N GLY A 365 3.08 -5.74 -5.46
CA GLY A 365 4.37 -6.28 -5.06
C GLY A 365 4.67 -6.05 -3.58
N PRO A 366 5.94 -6.24 -3.17
CA PRO A 366 6.38 -6.08 -1.79
C PRO A 366 6.02 -4.73 -1.15
N ALA A 367 6.15 -3.62 -1.90
CA ALA A 367 5.85 -2.28 -1.39
C ALA A 367 4.35 -2.03 -1.23
N CYS A 368 3.52 -2.46 -2.18
CA CYS A 368 2.05 -2.30 -2.07
C CYS A 368 1.50 -2.91 -0.77
N LEU A 369 2.08 -4.03 -0.33
CA LEU A 369 1.64 -4.76 0.86
C LEU A 369 1.96 -4.06 2.18
N ARG A 370 2.71 -2.94 2.19
CA ARG A 370 3.23 -2.35 3.43
C ARG A 370 3.04 -0.82 3.53
N LEU A 371 2.56 -0.38 4.68
CA LEU A 371 2.54 1.01 5.10
C LEU A 371 3.79 1.33 5.92
N ARG A 372 4.54 2.36 5.52
CA ARG A 372 5.72 2.82 6.27
C ARG A 372 5.30 3.81 7.35
N VAL A 373 5.81 3.63 8.57
CA VAL A 373 5.52 4.48 9.72
C VAL A 373 6.85 4.77 10.42
N ALA A 374 7.39 5.97 10.23
CA ALA A 374 8.64 6.37 10.86
C ALA A 374 8.36 6.92 12.27
N MET A 375 8.94 6.29 13.28
CA MET A 375 8.67 6.55 14.69
C MET A 375 9.97 6.76 15.48
N ASN A 376 9.92 7.61 16.50
CA ASN A 376 10.92 7.56 17.57
C ASN A 376 10.64 6.39 18.53
N GLU A 377 11.55 6.16 19.48
CA GLU A 377 11.45 5.05 20.44
C GLU A 377 10.17 5.09 21.29
N ALA A 378 9.75 6.27 21.74
CA ALA A 378 8.57 6.43 22.59
C ALA A 378 7.27 6.17 21.83
N GLU A 379 7.19 6.62 20.57
CA GLU A 379 6.09 6.33 19.66
C GLU A 379 6.01 4.83 19.35
N LEU A 380 7.14 4.20 19.02
CA LEU A 380 7.18 2.77 18.74
C LEU A 380 6.73 1.95 19.96
N ALA A 381 7.15 2.33 21.17
CA ALA A 381 6.71 1.69 22.40
C ALA A 381 5.21 1.88 22.71
N ALA A 382 4.57 2.89 22.12
CA ALA A 382 3.14 3.17 22.26
C ALA A 382 2.25 2.46 21.21
N VAL A 383 2.85 1.82 20.20
CA VAL A 383 2.15 0.95 19.26
C VAL A 383 1.54 -0.23 20.01
N ASN A 384 0.35 -0.69 19.59
CA ASN A 384 -0.24 -1.93 20.09
C ASN A 384 0.73 -3.11 19.87
N PRO A 385 1.32 -3.68 20.93
CA PRO A 385 2.35 -4.71 20.79
C PRO A 385 1.81 -6.01 20.19
N ALA A 386 0.50 -6.27 20.26
CA ALA A 386 -0.13 -7.44 19.65
C ALA A 386 -0.15 -7.38 18.10
N CYS A 387 0.20 -6.23 17.52
CA CYS A 387 0.31 -6.03 16.08
C CYS A 387 1.76 -6.02 15.59
N LEU A 388 2.76 -6.15 16.47
CA LEU A 388 4.17 -6.21 16.09
C LEU A 388 4.59 -7.67 15.83
N MET A 389 5.32 -7.88 14.74
CA MET A 389 5.73 -9.21 14.29
C MET A 389 6.78 -9.80 15.22
N THR A 390 6.51 -11.01 15.70
CA THR A 390 7.39 -11.84 16.52
C THR A 390 7.27 -13.30 16.07
N ASP A 391 8.16 -14.17 16.54
CA ASP A 391 8.02 -15.62 16.32
C ASP A 391 6.66 -16.15 16.80
N GLU A 392 6.19 -15.67 17.95
CA GLU A 392 4.90 -16.06 18.52
C GLU A 392 3.73 -15.60 17.65
N LEU A 393 3.74 -14.32 17.22
CA LEU A 393 2.67 -13.78 16.39
C LEU A 393 2.64 -14.45 15.00
N HIS A 394 3.81 -14.66 14.37
CA HIS A 394 3.91 -15.36 13.10
C HIS A 394 3.33 -16.78 13.19
N GLY A 395 3.73 -17.54 14.21
CA GLY A 395 3.21 -18.90 14.43
C GLY A 395 1.69 -18.92 14.67
N ARG A 396 1.19 -17.98 15.48
CA ARG A 396 -0.24 -17.87 15.81
C ARG A 396 -1.08 -17.48 14.59
N LEU A 397 -0.63 -16.51 13.80
CA LEU A 397 -1.31 -16.09 12.57
C LEU A 397 -1.25 -17.19 11.50
N SER A 398 -0.12 -17.89 11.36
CA SER A 398 0.01 -19.00 10.43
C SER A 398 -0.98 -20.14 10.74
N GLN A 399 -1.15 -20.48 12.03
CA GLN A 399 -2.14 -21.47 12.46
C GLN A 399 -3.57 -20.98 12.22
N TRP A 400 -3.85 -19.71 12.49
CA TRP A 400 -5.15 -19.08 12.23
C TRP A 400 -5.49 -19.11 10.73
N VAL A 401 -4.55 -18.75 9.85
CA VAL A 401 -4.70 -18.83 8.39
C VAL A 401 -5.01 -20.26 7.95
N ASN A 402 -4.21 -21.25 8.40
CA ASN A 402 -4.40 -22.65 8.03
C ASN A 402 -5.77 -23.21 8.46
N ARG A 403 -6.32 -22.71 9.57
CA ARG A 403 -7.63 -23.13 10.07
C ARG A 403 -8.79 -22.52 9.27
N HIS A 404 -8.70 -21.25 8.92
CA HIS A 404 -9.85 -20.47 8.43
C HIS A 404 -9.87 -20.24 6.92
N TYR A 405 -8.73 -20.31 6.24
CA TYR A 405 -8.64 -19.91 4.83
C TYR A 405 -8.83 -21.12 3.92
N ARG A 406 -9.64 -20.94 2.88
CA ARG A 406 -9.73 -21.87 1.75
C ARG A 406 -8.41 -21.87 0.98
N ASP A 407 -8.02 -23.03 0.47
CA ASP A 407 -6.85 -23.20 -0.41
C ASP A 407 -7.21 -22.98 -1.90
N ARG A 408 -8.50 -22.85 -2.20
CA ARG A 408 -9.01 -22.48 -3.52
C ARG A 408 -10.28 -21.65 -3.38
N LEU A 409 -10.33 -20.54 -4.11
CA LEU A 409 -11.53 -19.72 -4.22
C LEU A 409 -11.76 -19.35 -5.69
N SER A 410 -12.93 -19.71 -6.21
CA SER A 410 -13.39 -19.40 -7.56
C SER A 410 -14.45 -18.28 -7.54
N PRO A 411 -14.77 -17.67 -8.69
CA PRO A 411 -15.84 -16.68 -8.76
C PRO A 411 -17.21 -17.18 -8.27
N ASP A 412 -17.52 -18.47 -8.44
CA ASP A 412 -18.82 -19.03 -8.00
C ASP A 412 -18.90 -19.11 -6.48
N ASP A 413 -17.77 -19.33 -5.79
CA ASP A 413 -17.71 -19.42 -4.33
C ASP A 413 -18.04 -18.09 -3.64
N LEU A 414 -18.01 -16.96 -4.37
CA LEU A 414 -18.33 -15.65 -3.80
C LEU A 414 -19.80 -15.51 -3.38
N ARG A 415 -20.69 -16.38 -3.87
CA ARG A 415 -22.11 -16.41 -3.47
C ARG A 415 -22.38 -17.37 -2.31
N ASP A 416 -21.39 -18.16 -1.90
CA ASP A 416 -21.53 -19.17 -0.86
C ASP A 416 -21.74 -18.50 0.51
N PRO A 417 -22.90 -18.69 1.17
CA PRO A 417 -23.13 -18.13 2.50
C PRO A 417 -22.18 -18.68 3.57
N ALA A 418 -21.58 -19.86 3.36
CA ALA A 418 -20.57 -20.40 4.27
C ALA A 418 -19.31 -19.53 4.27
N LEU A 419 -18.88 -19.01 3.12
CA LEU A 419 -17.71 -18.13 3.01
C LEU A 419 -17.84 -16.87 3.88
N LEU A 420 -19.05 -16.28 3.93
CA LEU A 420 -19.35 -15.15 4.80
C LEU A 420 -19.17 -15.53 6.29
N THR A 421 -19.71 -16.68 6.67
CA THR A 421 -19.67 -17.16 8.06
C THR A 421 -18.25 -17.51 8.48
N GLU A 422 -17.49 -18.20 7.62
CA GLU A 422 -16.07 -18.50 7.79
C GLU A 422 -15.27 -17.20 7.97
N SER A 423 -15.47 -16.23 7.07
CA SER A 423 -14.77 -14.94 7.10
C SER A 423 -15.05 -14.17 8.39
N ARG A 424 -16.32 -14.00 8.79
CA ARG A 424 -16.68 -13.33 10.05
C ARG A 424 -16.12 -14.04 11.28
N THR A 425 -16.17 -15.38 11.30
CA THR A 425 -15.59 -16.18 12.40
C THR A 425 -14.08 -15.97 12.49
N ALA A 426 -13.38 -16.00 11.35
CA ALA A 426 -11.96 -15.76 11.27
C ALA A 426 -11.59 -14.36 11.78
N LEU A 427 -12.30 -13.33 11.30
CA LEU A 427 -12.09 -11.94 11.67
C LEU A 427 -12.35 -11.68 13.17
N ASP A 428 -13.37 -12.32 13.75
CA ASP A 428 -13.65 -12.19 15.17
C ASP A 428 -12.53 -12.80 16.04
N GLU A 429 -12.02 -13.98 15.68
CA GLU A 429 -10.83 -14.56 16.33
C GLU A 429 -9.61 -13.65 16.14
N LEU A 430 -9.41 -13.07 14.95
CA LEU A 430 -8.28 -12.20 14.64
C LEU A 430 -8.29 -10.92 15.48
N THR A 431 -9.45 -10.29 15.71
CA THR A 431 -9.52 -9.08 16.57
C THR A 431 -9.08 -9.37 18.00
N ARG A 432 -9.23 -10.61 18.48
CA ARG A 432 -8.72 -11.06 19.78
C ARG A 432 -7.23 -11.36 19.72
N ILE A 433 -6.72 -11.96 18.63
CA ILE A 433 -5.28 -12.19 18.43
C ILE A 433 -4.52 -10.87 18.44
N LEU A 434 -5.01 -9.88 17.68
CA LEU A 434 -4.36 -8.57 17.49
C LEU A 434 -4.79 -7.51 18.51
N ASN A 435 -5.62 -7.86 19.50
CA ASN A 435 -6.15 -6.96 20.52
C ASN A 435 -6.78 -5.66 19.95
N LEU A 436 -7.61 -5.79 18.91
CA LEU A 436 -8.22 -4.65 18.23
C LEU A 436 -9.59 -4.26 18.82
N GLY A 437 -10.23 -5.15 19.58
CA GLY A 437 -11.65 -5.02 19.96
C GLY A 437 -12.58 -5.00 18.74
N SER A 438 -13.80 -4.49 18.91
CA SER A 438 -14.84 -4.50 17.85
C SER A 438 -14.58 -3.43 16.78
N VAL A 439 -13.75 -3.72 15.78
CA VAL A 439 -13.45 -2.80 14.66
C VAL A 439 -14.33 -3.02 13.43
N TYR A 440 -14.92 -4.20 13.28
CA TYR A 440 -15.75 -4.54 12.13
C TYR A 440 -17.24 -4.20 12.36
N PRO A 441 -17.99 -3.84 11.31
CA PRO A 441 -19.44 -3.62 11.41
C PRO A 441 -20.20 -4.79 12.02
N PHE A 442 -19.92 -6.04 11.63
CA PHE A 442 -20.65 -7.20 12.18
C PHE A 442 -20.45 -7.46 13.68
N GLN A 443 -19.44 -6.83 14.31
CA GLN A 443 -19.15 -6.94 15.74
C GLN A 443 -19.83 -5.84 16.58
N ARG A 444 -20.62 -4.97 15.95
CA ARG A 444 -21.14 -3.72 16.54
C ARG A 444 -22.65 -3.66 16.57
#